data_AF-A0A529F8D3-F1
#
_entry.id   AF-A0A529F8D3-F1
#
_cell.length_a   1.000
_cell.length_b   1.000
_cell.length_c   1.000
_cell.angle_alpha   90.00
_cell.angle_beta   90.00
_cell.angle_gamma   90.00
#
_symmetry.space_group_name_H-M   'P 1'
#
loop_
_entity.id
_entity.type
_entity.pdbx_description
1 polymer ?
#
loop_
_entity_poly.entity_id
_entity_poly.type
_entity_poly.pdbx_seq_one_letter_code
_entity_poly.pdbx_strand_id
1 'polypeptide(L)'
;AATGGEPYAAGLAGKRVAFANGLSNWGAWADYAVAEAASCIPLLDTVRDEDAAAMIVNPLTALAMFDIVKQDGEKAFIMTAGASQLCKLIA
;
A
#
# COMPACT_ATOMS: atom_id res chain seq x y z
N ALA A 1 -21.16 -9.82 6.75
CA ALA A 1 -20.17 -8.72 6.80
C ALA A 1 -20.32 -7.88 5.54
N ALA A 2 -19.93 -6.59 5.56
CA ALA A 2 -19.94 -5.72 4.37
C ALA A 2 -18.75 -6.04 3.45
N THR A 3 -18.67 -7.30 3.04
CA THR A 3 -17.68 -7.86 2.13
C THR A 3 -18.45 -8.26 0.88
N GLY A 4 -18.01 -7.87 -0.31
CA GLY A 4 -18.68 -8.24 -1.57
C GLY A 4 -18.89 -9.76 -1.71
N GLY A 5 -19.58 -10.19 -2.77
CA GLY A 5 -19.99 -11.59 -2.94
C GLY A 5 -18.86 -12.60 -3.22
N GLU A 6 -17.65 -12.13 -3.52
CA GLU A 6 -16.51 -12.98 -3.90
C GLU A 6 -15.89 -13.71 -2.70
N PRO A 7 -15.45 -14.99 -2.83
CA PRO A 7 -14.87 -15.75 -1.73
C PRO A 7 -13.68 -15.08 -1.05
N TYR A 8 -12.81 -14.42 -1.83
CA TYR A 8 -11.67 -13.68 -1.29
C TYR A 8 -12.13 -12.50 -0.43
N ALA A 9 -13.12 -11.73 -0.90
CA ALA A 9 -13.67 -10.61 -0.14
C ALA A 9 -14.32 -11.09 1.17
N ALA A 10 -15.10 -12.17 1.12
CA ALA A 10 -15.69 -12.78 2.32
C ALA A 10 -14.61 -13.20 3.34
N GLY A 11 -13.48 -13.74 2.87
CA GLY A 11 -12.34 -14.12 3.70
C GLY A 11 -11.60 -12.95 4.38
N LEU A 12 -11.89 -11.71 4.00
CA LEU A 12 -11.34 -10.49 4.63
C LEU A 12 -12.23 -9.96 5.77
N ALA A 13 -13.44 -10.49 5.94
CA ALA A 13 -14.35 -10.05 7.00
C ALA A 13 -13.69 -10.15 8.39
N GLY A 14 -13.66 -9.04 9.13
CA GLY A 14 -13.08 -8.97 10.48
C GLY A 14 -11.56 -8.94 10.53
N LYS A 15 -10.86 -8.95 9.39
CA LYS A 15 -9.40 -8.81 9.35
C LYS A 15 -8.99 -7.35 9.41
N ARG A 16 -7.83 -7.12 10.04
CA ARG A 16 -7.11 -5.86 9.96
C ARG A 16 -6.35 -5.79 8.63
N VAL A 17 -6.53 -4.72 7.88
CA VAL A 17 -5.95 -4.57 6.54
C VAL A 17 -5.34 -3.19 6.34
N ALA A 18 -4.23 -3.11 5.62
CA ALA A 18 -3.89 -1.90 4.87
C ALA A 18 -4.73 -1.91 3.59
N PHE A 19 -5.22 -0.75 3.14
CA PHE A 19 -6.04 -0.66 1.93
C PHE A 19 -5.70 0.59 1.11
N ALA A 20 -5.95 0.52 -0.19
CA ALA A 20 -5.97 1.68 -1.08
C ALA A 20 -7.34 1.78 -1.77
N ASN A 21 -8.00 2.93 -1.64
CA ASN A 21 -9.36 3.12 -2.17
C ASN A 21 -9.41 3.11 -3.70
N GLY A 22 -8.30 3.45 -4.37
CA GLY A 22 -8.24 3.52 -5.83
C GLY A 22 -9.37 4.38 -6.42
N LEU A 23 -10.16 3.79 -7.32
CA LEU A 23 -11.27 4.44 -8.01
C LEU A 23 -12.64 4.15 -7.37
N SER A 24 -12.68 3.74 -6.10
CA SER A 24 -13.94 3.43 -5.41
C SER A 24 -14.87 4.64 -5.24
N ASN A 25 -14.33 5.87 -5.34
CA ASN A 25 -14.99 7.13 -5.02
C ASN A 25 -15.40 7.30 -3.55
N TRP A 26 -14.87 6.47 -2.64
CA TRP A 26 -15.07 6.57 -1.18
C TRP A 26 -13.71 6.64 -0.49
N GLY A 27 -13.26 7.85 -0.16
CA GLY A 27 -11.92 8.11 0.38
C GLY A 27 -11.69 7.62 1.82
N ALA A 28 -10.41 7.54 2.22
CA ALA A 28 -9.99 7.08 3.55
C ALA A 28 -10.15 8.09 4.69
N TRP A 29 -10.43 9.37 4.39
CA TRP A 29 -10.63 10.42 5.41
C TRP A 29 -12.07 10.43 5.92
N ALA A 30 -12.50 9.31 6.46
CA ALA A 30 -13.82 9.05 7.01
C ALA A 30 -13.75 7.87 7.99
N ASP A 31 -14.78 7.69 8.83
CA ASP A 31 -14.87 6.54 9.73
C ASP A 31 -14.98 5.20 9.00
N TYR A 32 -15.49 5.23 7.75
CA TYR A 32 -15.64 4.08 6.88
C TYR A 32 -15.22 4.45 5.45
N ALA A 33 -14.58 3.50 4.76
CA ALA A 33 -14.16 3.67 3.37
C ALA A 33 -14.44 2.40 2.56
N VAL A 34 -14.50 2.54 1.23
CA VAL A 34 -14.65 1.41 0.31
C VAL A 34 -13.33 1.20 -0.44
N ALA A 35 -12.88 -0.05 -0.48
CA ALA A 35 -11.73 -0.48 -1.26
C ALA A 35 -12.04 -1.81 -1.94
N GLU A 36 -11.44 -2.03 -3.11
CA GLU A 36 -11.48 -3.33 -3.78
C GLU A 36 -10.77 -4.37 -2.92
N ALA A 37 -11.33 -5.59 -2.84
CA ALA A 37 -10.73 -6.65 -2.03
C ALA A 37 -9.27 -6.91 -2.44
N ALA A 38 -8.98 -6.87 -3.75
CA ALA A 38 -7.63 -7.02 -4.30
C ALA A 38 -6.64 -5.90 -3.89
N SER A 39 -7.15 -4.75 -3.44
CA SER A 39 -6.36 -3.63 -2.94
C SER A 39 -6.18 -3.64 -1.42
N CYS A 40 -6.64 -4.70 -0.74
CA CYS A 40 -6.49 -4.88 0.70
C CYS A 40 -5.39 -5.91 1.01
N ILE A 41 -4.48 -5.53 1.91
CA ILE A 41 -3.39 -6.37 2.41
C ILE A 41 -3.68 -6.73 3.88
N PRO A 42 -4.04 -7.99 4.20
CA PRO A 42 -4.17 -8.45 5.57
C PRO A 42 -2.87 -8.29 6.35
N LEU A 43 -2.97 -7.75 7.56
CA LEU A 43 -1.81 -7.45 8.38
C LEU A 43 -1.48 -8.62 9.32
N LEU A 44 -0.19 -8.83 9.55
CA LEU A 44 0.29 -9.64 10.67
C LEU A 44 -0.07 -8.96 11.98
N ASP A 45 -0.42 -9.72 13.03
CA ASP A 45 -0.85 -9.17 14.32
C ASP A 45 0.18 -8.25 14.98
N THR A 46 1.45 -8.42 14.65
CA THR A 46 2.57 -7.63 15.19
C THR A 46 2.81 -6.29 14.48
N VAL A 47 2.16 -6.03 13.34
CA VAL A 47 2.31 -4.78 12.59
C VAL A 47 1.50 -3.68 13.27
N ARG A 48 2.08 -2.51 13.53
CA ARG A 48 1.36 -1.37 14.11
C ARG A 48 0.41 -0.73 13.09
N ASP A 49 -0.65 -0.10 13.57
CA ASP A 49 -1.64 0.53 12.68
C ASP A 49 -1.06 1.74 11.94
N GLU A 50 -0.14 2.47 12.57
CA GLU A 50 0.54 3.62 11.96
C GLU A 50 1.45 3.19 10.79
N ASP A 51 2.10 2.04 10.91
CA ASP A 51 2.89 1.47 9.81
C ASP A 51 1.99 0.99 8.67
N ALA A 52 0.85 0.39 9.02
CA ALA A 52 -0.13 -0.11 8.06
C ALA A 52 -0.76 1.01 7.21
N ALA A 53 -1.06 2.15 7.82
CA ALA A 53 -1.62 3.31 7.12
C ALA A 53 -0.72 3.82 5.98
N ALA A 54 0.60 3.59 6.06
CA ALA A 54 1.59 3.99 5.06
C ALA A 54 2.17 2.81 4.25
N MET A 55 1.62 1.60 4.38
CA MET A 55 2.22 0.36 3.84
C MET A 55 2.17 0.25 2.31
N ILE A 56 1.18 0.86 1.65
CA ILE A 56 0.91 0.59 0.23
C ILE A 56 1.64 1.59 -0.67
N VAL A 57 1.26 2.87 -0.65
CA VAL A 57 1.62 3.82 -1.70
C VAL A 57 3.13 3.98 -1.84
N ASN A 58 3.82 4.48 -0.82
CA ASN A 58 5.25 4.74 -0.95
C ASN A 58 6.12 3.47 -0.90
N PRO A 59 5.86 2.46 -0.04
CA PRO A 59 6.68 1.25 -0.02
C PRO A 59 6.61 0.43 -1.31
N LEU A 60 5.43 0.23 -1.91
CA LEU A 60 5.33 -0.49 -3.17
C LEU A 60 5.89 0.31 -4.35
N THR A 61 5.75 1.65 -4.33
CA THR A 61 6.37 2.53 -5.32
C THR A 61 7.90 2.47 -5.22
N ALA A 62 8.45 2.55 -4.01
CA ALA A 62 9.89 2.44 -3.77
C ALA A 62 10.45 1.11 -4.27
N LEU A 63 9.76 0.00 -3.97
CA LEU A 63 10.13 -1.33 -4.44
C LEU A 63 10.17 -1.39 -5.98
N ALA A 64 9.09 -0.97 -6.64
CA ALA A 64 9.00 -1.02 -8.09
C ALA A 64 10.03 -0.10 -8.78
N MET A 65 10.19 1.14 -8.30
CA MET A 65 11.15 2.08 -8.86
C MET A 65 12.59 1.63 -8.66
N PHE A 66 12.92 1.09 -7.48
CA PHE A 66 14.27 0.61 -7.22
C PHE A 66 14.59 -0.68 -7.99
N ASP A 67 13.59 -1.51 -8.28
CA ASP A 67 13.77 -2.66 -9.17
C ASP A 67 14.11 -2.24 -10.62
N ILE A 68 13.60 -1.10 -11.10
CA ILE A 68 14.03 -0.53 -12.40
C ILE A 68 15.53 -0.18 -12.35
N VAL A 69 15.99 0.49 -11.30
CA VAL A 69 17.42 0.82 -11.10
C VAL A 69 18.27 -0.45 -11.08
N LYS A 70 17.83 -1.49 -10.37
CA LYS A 70 18.54 -2.78 -10.33
C LYS A 70 18.62 -3.45 -11.69
N GLN A 71 17.56 -3.38 -12.49
CA GLN A 71 17.51 -3.98 -13.83
C GLN A 71 18.41 -3.24 -14.83
N ASP A 72 18.54 -1.92 -14.69
CA ASP A 72 19.47 -1.11 -15.50
C ASP A 72 20.93 -1.46 -15.18
N GLY A 73 21.23 -1.83 -13.93
CA GLY A 73 22.52 -2.38 -13.50
C GLY A 73 23.56 -1.31 -13.12
N GLU A 74 23.28 -0.05 -13.38
CA GLU A 74 24.11 1.06 -12.91
C GLU A 74 23.98 1.28 -11.40
N LYS A 75 25.12 1.54 -10.74
CA LYS A 75 25.15 1.70 -9.27
C LYS A 75 24.68 3.06 -8.80
N ALA A 76 24.78 4.08 -9.65
CA ALA A 76 24.44 5.46 -9.33
C ALA A 76 23.18 5.88 -10.08
N PHE A 77 22.25 6.53 -9.37
CA PHE A 77 21.02 7.06 -9.93
C PHE A 77 20.67 8.38 -9.22
N ILE A 78 19.82 9.20 -9.85
CA ILE A 78 19.45 10.52 -9.34
C ILE A 78 17.95 10.56 -9.06
N MET A 79 17.60 11.06 -7.88
CA MET A 79 16.21 11.35 -7.51
C MET A 79 16.07 12.84 -7.19
N THR A 80 15.08 13.49 -7.80
CA THR A 80 14.62 14.82 -7.37
C THR A 80 13.72 14.69 -6.14
N ALA A 81 13.51 15.78 -5.39
CA ALA A 81 12.74 15.78 -4.14
C ALA A 81 13.22 14.76 -3.09
N GLY A 82 14.55 14.62 -2.93
CA GLY A 82 15.18 13.58 -2.10
C GLY A 82 14.77 13.55 -0.63
N ALA A 83 14.27 14.66 -0.07
CA ALA A 83 13.77 14.70 1.32
C ALA A 83 12.37 14.10 1.51
N SER A 84 11.67 13.75 0.42
CA SER A 84 10.32 13.15 0.46
C SER A 84 10.32 11.79 1.15
N GLN A 85 9.16 11.35 1.65
CA GLN A 85 9.05 10.04 2.31
C GLN A 85 9.39 8.90 1.35
N LEU A 86 8.91 8.96 0.10
CA LEU A 86 9.20 7.97 -0.94
C LEU A 86 10.72 7.84 -1.20
N CYS A 87 11.42 8.96 -1.42
CA CYS A 87 12.86 8.93 -1.70
C CYS A 87 13.66 8.34 -0.53
N LYS A 88 13.28 8.64 0.72
CA LYS A 88 13.91 8.08 1.93
C LYS A 88 13.69 6.57 2.12
N LEU A 89 12.75 5.95 1.39
CA LEU A 89 12.59 4.48 1.37
C LEU A 89 13.49 3.83 0.32
N ILE A 90 13.84 4.54 -0.74
CA ILE A 90 14.67 4.03 -1.84
C ILE A 90 16.16 4.11 -1.47
N ALA A 91 16.58 5.19 -0.81
CA ALA A 91 17.98 5.48 -0.48
C ALA A 91 18.13 6.14 0.89
#